data_AF-A0A2I0SSD4-F1
#
_entry.id   AF-A0A2I0SSD4-F1
#
_cell.length_a   1.000
_cell.length_b   1.000
_cell.length_c   1.000
_cell.angle_alpha   90.00
_cell.angle_beta   90.00
_cell.angle_gamma   90.00
#
_symmetry.space_group_name_H-M   'P 1'
#
loop_
_entity.id
_entity.type
_entity.pdbx_description
1 polymer ?
#
loop_
_entity_poly.entity_id
_entity_poly.type
_entity_poly.pdbx_seq_one_letter_code
_entity_poly.pdbx_strand_id
1 'polypeptide(L)'
;MTPGSNIPLPVSRVTVDVTAPVRLDVSSLLLTADGKVRSDADFVFYNQPTGPGVTYRSGGGTAPDAITVDTAAVPPDIEKIVVTASPDAAGQSFQGIEPTATIRNADDNTVLATFTPPRLGPETALVVIEVYLRNGAWKARAVGQGYANGLAGIATDFGVSVEEPAQPAPVAQPPAADPRLAAPQPPAAPPMPPMPPAPPAATGKINLDKGRVSLQKNQTVSLVKGGAPLLSKVQMGLGWEPAFRGKDIDLDASVIAYGPQRNHIDSCYFGKLSIVNGAIKHSGDNLTGEGGGDDEVITVDLGRLPQEVTGLVFTVNSFSGQKFTEVAKAYCRLVDAASGEELVRFDLTGAEAQTGVMMAKLIKQFSGEWEMTAMGTFIKSRTVRGMVKPAAEAL
;
A
#
# COMPACT_ATOMS: atom_id res chain seq x y z
N MET A 1 -34.53 6.93 11.32
CA MET A 1 -34.65 5.83 10.35
C MET A 1 -34.43 4.50 11.06
N THR A 2 -34.99 3.41 10.53
CA THR A 2 -34.76 2.02 10.99
C THR A 2 -34.04 1.22 9.89
N PRO A 3 -33.37 0.08 10.21
CA PRO A 3 -32.72 -0.73 9.19
C PRO A 3 -33.69 -1.11 8.05
N GLY A 4 -33.24 -0.96 6.81
CA GLY A 4 -34.04 -1.15 5.59
C GLY A 4 -34.95 0.02 5.18
N SER A 5 -35.19 1.01 6.04
CA SER A 5 -36.02 2.17 5.66
C SER A 5 -35.30 3.05 4.64
N ASN A 6 -36.07 3.68 3.75
CA ASN A 6 -35.52 4.60 2.76
C ASN A 6 -36.36 5.87 2.64
N ILE A 7 -35.70 6.97 2.26
CA ILE A 7 -36.30 8.29 2.04
C ILE A 7 -35.85 8.86 0.70
N PRO A 8 -36.69 9.64 0.00
CA PRO A 8 -36.23 10.42 -1.14
C PRO A 8 -35.26 11.52 -0.68
N LEU A 9 -34.26 11.83 -1.50
CA LEU A 9 -33.39 12.99 -1.28
C LEU A 9 -33.96 14.18 -2.07
N PRO A 10 -34.46 15.24 -1.38
CA PRO A 10 -35.07 16.39 -2.06
C PRO A 10 -34.06 17.38 -2.63
N VAL A 11 -32.76 17.18 -2.35
CA VAL A 11 -31.66 18.07 -2.73
C VAL A 11 -30.59 17.28 -3.45
N SER A 12 -29.83 17.96 -4.33
CA SER A 12 -28.75 17.35 -5.09
C SER A 12 -27.51 17.07 -4.24
N ARG A 13 -27.23 17.91 -3.24
CA ARG A 13 -26.05 17.81 -2.39
C ARG A 13 -26.42 17.44 -0.96
N VAL A 14 -25.92 16.30 -0.50
CA VAL A 14 -26.17 15.80 0.87
C VAL A 14 -24.85 15.49 1.56
N THR A 15 -24.80 15.75 2.86
CA THR A 15 -23.67 15.40 3.73
C THR A 15 -24.10 14.30 4.68
N VAL A 16 -23.31 13.24 4.77
CA VAL A 16 -23.49 12.15 5.72
C VAL A 16 -22.37 12.25 6.77
N ASP A 17 -22.75 12.64 7.98
CA ASP A 17 -21.85 12.66 9.14
C ASP A 17 -22.09 11.40 9.99
N VAL A 18 -21.03 10.73 10.45
CA VAL A 18 -21.15 9.57 11.35
C VAL A 18 -20.52 9.92 12.69
N THR A 19 -21.33 10.00 13.75
CA THR A 19 -20.88 10.28 15.12
C THR A 19 -20.91 9.03 15.97
N ALA A 20 -19.94 8.85 16.86
CA ALA A 20 -19.94 7.78 17.86
C ALA A 20 -19.18 8.20 19.12
N PRO A 21 -19.31 7.46 20.23
CA PRO A 21 -18.50 7.67 21.44
C PRO A 21 -17.00 7.45 21.25
N VAL A 22 -16.60 6.83 20.15
CA VAL A 22 -15.21 6.58 19.75
C VAL A 22 -14.93 7.25 18.41
N ARG A 23 -13.65 7.35 18.04
CA ARG A 23 -13.25 7.83 16.73
C ARG A 23 -13.55 6.76 15.68
N LEU A 24 -14.23 7.19 14.62
CA LEU A 24 -14.55 6.36 13.46
C LEU A 24 -13.95 7.03 12.22
N ASP A 25 -13.36 6.22 11.37
CA ASP A 25 -13.03 6.58 10.00
C ASP A 25 -14.24 6.32 9.10
N VAL A 26 -14.55 7.30 8.26
CA VAL A 26 -15.66 7.22 7.30
C VAL A 26 -15.11 7.12 5.89
N SER A 27 -15.68 6.21 5.11
CA SER A 27 -15.35 6.00 3.71
C SER A 27 -16.60 5.86 2.86
N SER A 28 -16.46 5.98 1.54
CA SER A 28 -17.56 5.85 0.60
C SER A 28 -17.15 5.13 -0.68
N LEU A 29 -18.06 4.31 -1.21
CA LEU A 29 -17.87 3.48 -2.40
C LEU A 29 -18.94 3.83 -3.44
N LEU A 30 -18.53 4.18 -4.66
CA LEU A 30 -19.43 4.42 -5.79
C LEU A 30 -19.55 3.13 -6.61
N LEU A 31 -20.78 2.68 -6.83
CA LEU A 31 -21.08 1.38 -7.40
C LEU A 31 -21.93 1.53 -8.66
N THR A 32 -21.59 0.73 -9.67
CA THR A 32 -22.40 0.63 -10.89
C THR A 32 -23.64 -0.25 -10.68
N ALA A 33 -24.43 -0.44 -11.74
CA ALA A 33 -25.61 -1.32 -11.74
C ALA A 33 -25.30 -2.78 -11.33
N ASP A 34 -24.07 -3.24 -11.54
CA ASP A 34 -23.60 -4.56 -11.11
C ASP A 34 -23.26 -4.64 -9.60
N GLY A 35 -23.36 -3.52 -8.88
CA GLY A 35 -23.03 -3.41 -7.47
C GLY A 35 -21.53 -3.41 -7.20
N LYS A 36 -20.69 -3.15 -8.21
CA LYS A 36 -19.24 -3.12 -8.09
C LYS A 36 -18.68 -1.72 -8.35
N VAL A 37 -17.54 -1.41 -7.76
CA VAL A 37 -16.76 -0.23 -8.13
C VAL A 37 -16.17 -0.41 -9.53
N ARG A 38 -15.93 0.69 -10.27
CA ARG A 38 -15.24 0.60 -11.58
C ARG A 38 -13.73 0.57 -11.43
N SER A 39 -13.22 1.29 -10.44
CA SER A 39 -11.80 1.45 -10.14
C SER A 39 -11.63 2.08 -8.75
N ASP A 40 -10.39 2.20 -8.28
CA ASP A 40 -10.08 2.85 -7.00
C ASP A 40 -10.52 4.32 -6.95
N ALA A 41 -10.73 4.98 -8.10
CA ALA A 41 -11.29 6.34 -8.17
C ALA A 41 -12.70 6.45 -7.56
N ASP A 42 -13.43 5.33 -7.53
CA ASP A 42 -14.76 5.22 -6.95
C ASP A 42 -14.74 4.89 -5.44
N PHE A 43 -13.55 4.83 -4.84
CA PHE A 43 -13.38 4.68 -3.39
C PHE A 43 -12.86 5.98 -2.76
N VAL A 44 -13.71 6.64 -1.97
CA VAL A 44 -13.44 7.94 -1.35
C VAL A 44 -13.24 7.77 0.15
N PHE A 45 -12.09 8.19 0.66
CA PHE A 45 -11.69 8.05 2.07
C PHE A 45 -10.64 9.11 2.41
N TYR A 46 -10.12 9.13 3.64
CA TYR A 46 -9.23 10.21 4.10
C TYR A 46 -7.98 10.45 3.23
N ASN A 47 -7.41 9.41 2.62
CA ASN A 47 -6.23 9.52 1.75
C ASN A 47 -6.59 9.78 0.27
N GLN A 48 -7.86 9.58 -0.10
CA GLN A 48 -8.42 9.93 -1.40
C GLN A 48 -9.71 10.73 -1.18
N PRO A 49 -9.58 12.01 -0.74
CA PRO A 49 -10.71 12.75 -0.22
C PRO A 49 -11.71 13.21 -1.30
N THR A 50 -11.45 12.90 -2.56
CA THR A 50 -12.27 13.35 -3.69
C THR A 50 -12.46 12.21 -4.68
N GLY A 51 -13.71 11.99 -5.07
CA GLY A 51 -14.11 11.10 -6.15
C GLY A 51 -15.23 11.72 -6.99
N PRO A 52 -15.75 11.00 -8.00
CA PRO A 52 -16.74 11.53 -8.93
C PRO A 52 -18.08 11.91 -8.23
N GLY A 53 -18.29 13.20 -7.96
CA GLY A 53 -19.48 13.67 -7.25
C GLY A 53 -19.53 13.32 -5.77
N VAL A 54 -18.43 12.83 -5.18
CA VAL A 54 -18.33 12.51 -3.75
C VAL A 54 -17.06 13.11 -3.18
N THR A 55 -17.14 13.68 -1.98
CA THR A 55 -16.00 14.33 -1.31
C THR A 55 -16.00 13.96 0.16
N TYR A 56 -14.88 13.47 0.65
CA TYR A 56 -14.62 13.27 2.06
C TYR A 56 -14.07 14.57 2.69
N ARG A 57 -14.52 14.86 3.91
CA ARG A 57 -14.04 15.95 4.73
C ARG A 57 -13.69 15.40 6.10
N SER A 58 -12.43 15.57 6.50
CA SER A 58 -12.01 15.26 7.86
C SER A 58 -12.58 16.27 8.85
N GLY A 59 -13.04 15.79 9.99
CA GLY A 59 -13.48 16.62 11.11
C GLY A 59 -12.35 17.20 11.98
N GLY A 60 -11.08 17.01 11.59
CA GLY A 60 -9.93 17.70 12.19
C GLY A 60 -9.67 17.35 13.67
N GLY A 61 -10.18 16.21 14.14
CA GLY A 61 -9.94 15.68 15.49
C GLY A 61 -10.98 16.02 16.56
N THR A 62 -11.88 16.99 16.32
CA THR A 62 -12.97 17.38 17.26
C THR A 62 -14.37 17.24 16.67
N ALA A 63 -14.51 17.23 15.35
CA ALA A 63 -15.76 16.95 14.64
C ALA A 63 -15.73 15.54 14.02
N PRO A 64 -16.91 14.93 13.74
CA PRO A 64 -16.97 13.69 12.98
C PRO A 64 -16.49 13.91 11.55
N ASP A 65 -15.93 12.86 10.95
CA ASP A 65 -15.66 12.85 9.52
C ASP A 65 -16.97 12.77 8.73
N ALA A 66 -16.97 13.37 7.53
CA ALA A 66 -18.17 13.56 6.74
C ALA A 66 -17.95 13.21 5.27
N ILE A 67 -18.95 12.57 4.66
CA ILE A 67 -19.00 12.33 3.22
C ILE A 67 -20.06 13.26 2.61
N THR A 68 -19.64 14.12 1.69
CA THR A 68 -20.55 14.94 0.89
C THR A 68 -20.77 14.27 -0.47
N VAL A 69 -22.02 14.03 -0.83
CA VAL A 69 -22.44 13.47 -2.10
C VAL A 69 -23.19 14.55 -2.89
N ASP A 70 -22.66 14.93 -4.05
CA ASP A 70 -23.33 15.73 -5.06
C ASP A 70 -23.87 14.82 -6.16
N THR A 71 -25.13 14.43 -6.00
CA THR A 71 -25.83 13.52 -6.91
C THR A 71 -25.97 14.04 -8.35
N ALA A 72 -25.76 15.34 -8.59
CA ALA A 72 -25.76 15.90 -9.95
C ALA A 72 -24.39 15.78 -10.65
N ALA A 73 -23.31 15.62 -9.88
CA ALA A 73 -21.95 15.43 -10.37
C ALA A 73 -21.52 13.95 -10.43
N VAL A 74 -22.37 13.04 -9.94
CA VAL A 74 -22.15 11.60 -10.00
C VAL A 74 -22.26 11.11 -11.45
N PRO A 75 -21.28 10.35 -11.98
CA PRO A 75 -21.33 9.80 -13.32
C PRO A 75 -22.59 8.94 -13.56
N PRO A 76 -23.15 8.94 -14.78
CA PRO A 76 -24.44 8.30 -15.07
C PRO A 76 -24.42 6.77 -14.97
N ASP A 77 -23.24 6.16 -14.97
CA ASP A 77 -23.02 4.73 -14.78
C ASP A 77 -22.94 4.31 -13.30
N ILE A 78 -22.95 5.26 -12.36
CA ILE A 78 -23.04 5.01 -10.92
C ILE A 78 -24.51 5.06 -10.49
N GLU A 79 -25.01 3.97 -9.93
CA GLU A 79 -26.40 3.86 -9.46
C GLU A 79 -26.51 3.83 -7.94
N LYS A 80 -25.40 3.58 -7.23
CA LYS A 80 -25.41 3.46 -5.78
C LYS A 80 -24.11 3.98 -5.18
N ILE A 81 -24.20 4.66 -4.05
CA ILE A 81 -23.10 5.18 -3.27
C ILE A 81 -23.29 4.66 -1.85
N VAL A 82 -22.32 3.92 -1.34
CA VAL A 82 -22.36 3.33 0.00
C VAL A 82 -21.50 4.18 0.92
N VAL A 83 -21.96 4.43 2.14
CA VAL A 83 -21.20 5.12 3.19
C VAL A 83 -20.92 4.11 4.31
N THR A 84 -19.63 3.98 4.61
CA THR A 84 -19.07 2.97 5.50
C THR A 84 -18.34 3.64 6.67
N ALA A 85 -18.34 2.99 7.82
CA ALA A 85 -17.63 3.44 9.01
C ALA A 85 -16.84 2.28 9.63
N SER A 86 -15.63 2.56 10.11
CA SER A 86 -14.78 1.64 10.86
C SER A 86 -14.15 2.35 12.06
N PRO A 87 -13.92 1.70 13.20
CA PRO A 87 -13.17 2.30 14.30
C PRO A 87 -11.70 2.53 13.92
N ASP A 88 -11.13 3.66 14.34
CA ASP A 88 -9.72 4.05 14.08
C ASP A 88 -8.72 3.11 14.77
N ALA A 89 -9.07 2.57 15.94
CA ALA A 89 -8.19 1.65 16.66
C ALA A 89 -8.20 0.25 16.01
N ALA A 90 -7.01 -0.21 15.60
CA ALA A 90 -6.83 -1.51 14.97
C ALA A 90 -7.44 -2.67 15.78
N GLY A 91 -8.32 -3.44 15.14
CA GLY A 91 -9.00 -4.59 15.75
C GLY A 91 -10.14 -4.26 16.73
N GLN A 92 -10.51 -2.98 16.90
CA GLN A 92 -11.67 -2.60 17.69
C GLN A 92 -12.96 -2.95 16.95
N SER A 93 -13.90 -3.61 17.65
CA SER A 93 -15.23 -3.92 17.14
C SER A 93 -16.25 -2.84 17.51
N PHE A 94 -17.41 -2.89 16.86
CA PHE A 94 -18.59 -2.09 17.20
C PHE A 94 -19.35 -2.60 18.44
N GLN A 95 -18.80 -3.57 19.17
CA GLN A 95 -19.46 -4.12 20.34
C GLN A 95 -19.57 -3.06 21.44
N GLY A 96 -20.81 -2.66 21.76
CA GLY A 96 -21.07 -1.59 22.73
C GLY A 96 -20.84 -0.17 22.20
N ILE A 97 -20.66 -0.01 20.88
CA ILE A 97 -20.54 1.28 20.21
C ILE A 97 -21.86 1.59 19.52
N GLU A 98 -22.39 2.81 19.71
CA GLU A 98 -23.63 3.27 19.09
C GLU A 98 -23.34 4.38 18.05
N PRO A 99 -22.93 4.02 16.82
CA PRO A 99 -22.71 5.01 15.78
C PRO A 99 -24.06 5.58 15.30
N THR A 100 -24.10 6.88 15.06
CA THR A 100 -25.28 7.57 14.53
C THR A 100 -24.89 8.29 13.24
N ALA A 101 -25.43 7.83 12.12
CA ALA A 101 -25.33 8.53 10.85
C ALA A 101 -26.42 9.60 10.75
N THR A 102 -26.02 10.82 10.39
CA THR A 102 -26.94 11.93 10.13
C THR A 102 -26.75 12.39 8.69
N ILE A 103 -27.83 12.35 7.91
CA ILE A 103 -27.90 12.89 6.56
C ILE A 103 -28.40 14.33 6.66
N ARG A 104 -27.64 15.26 6.13
CA ARG A 104 -27.94 16.69 6.07
C ARG A 104 -27.97 17.18 4.65
N ASN A 105 -28.71 18.24 4.39
CA ASN A 105 -28.52 19.04 3.20
C ASN A 105 -27.15 19.75 3.29
N ALA A 106 -26.32 19.62 2.25
CA ALA A 106 -24.97 20.18 2.26
C ALA A 106 -24.95 21.71 2.18
N ASP A 107 -26.01 22.34 1.66
CA ASP A 107 -26.05 23.78 1.42
C ASP A 107 -26.51 24.57 2.67
N ASP A 108 -27.45 24.03 3.45
CA ASP A 108 -28.03 24.71 4.63
C ASP A 108 -27.89 23.93 5.95
N ASN A 109 -27.26 22.75 5.94
CA ASN A 109 -27.06 21.85 7.08
C ASN A 109 -28.35 21.32 7.75
N THR A 110 -29.52 21.47 7.11
CA THR A 110 -30.77 20.92 7.61
C THR A 110 -30.71 19.39 7.68
N VAL A 111 -31.17 18.81 8.80
CA VAL A 111 -31.17 17.36 8.98
C VAL A 111 -32.31 16.75 8.16
N LEU A 112 -31.95 15.89 7.20
CA LEU A 112 -32.90 15.15 6.36
C LEU A 112 -33.28 13.82 7.02
N ALA A 113 -32.31 13.15 7.64
CA ALA A 113 -32.54 11.92 8.38
C ALA A 113 -31.43 11.60 9.37
N THR A 114 -31.77 10.80 10.38
CA THR A 114 -30.81 10.23 11.34
C THR A 114 -31.04 8.74 11.47
N PHE A 115 -29.97 7.97 11.58
CA PHE A 115 -29.99 6.52 11.72
C PHE A 115 -28.94 6.04 12.71
N THR A 116 -29.37 5.31 13.73
CA THR A 116 -28.51 4.62 14.68
C THR A 116 -28.73 3.11 14.49
N PRO A 117 -27.75 2.37 13.94
CA PRO A 117 -27.86 0.92 13.74
C PRO A 117 -28.00 0.20 15.08
N PRO A 118 -29.05 -0.62 15.29
CA PRO A 118 -29.22 -1.36 16.52
C PRO A 118 -28.43 -2.69 16.51
N ARG A 119 -27.98 -3.14 17.68
CA ARG A 119 -27.39 -4.48 17.90
C ARG A 119 -26.11 -4.77 17.10
N LEU A 120 -25.12 -3.89 17.21
CA LEU A 120 -23.77 -4.16 16.73
C LEU A 120 -23.03 -5.10 17.70
N GLY A 121 -22.22 -6.00 17.14
CA GLY A 121 -21.50 -7.05 17.85
C GLY A 121 -20.01 -7.05 17.48
N PRO A 122 -19.41 -8.19 17.08
CA PRO A 122 -17.98 -8.31 16.86
C PRO A 122 -17.49 -7.67 15.55
N GLU A 123 -18.35 -6.96 14.82
CA GLU A 123 -18.01 -6.38 13.52
C GLU A 123 -17.01 -5.23 13.66
N THR A 124 -16.04 -5.13 12.76
CA THR A 124 -15.00 -4.09 12.76
C THR A 124 -15.20 -3.05 11.65
N ALA A 125 -16.18 -3.26 10.76
CA ALA A 125 -16.68 -2.25 9.83
C ALA A 125 -18.19 -2.32 9.69
N LEU A 126 -18.80 -1.24 9.21
CA LEU A 126 -20.25 -1.07 9.15
C LEU A 126 -20.65 -0.29 7.89
N VAL A 127 -21.59 -0.84 7.12
CA VAL A 127 -22.33 -0.10 6.08
C VAL A 127 -23.50 0.62 6.76
N VAL A 128 -23.44 1.95 6.84
CA VAL A 128 -24.40 2.73 7.61
C VAL A 128 -25.55 3.23 6.72
N ILE A 129 -25.23 3.84 5.58
CA ILE A 129 -26.19 4.46 4.65
C ILE A 129 -25.85 4.07 3.21
N GLU A 130 -26.88 3.85 2.39
CA GLU A 130 -26.77 3.82 0.93
C GLU A 130 -27.49 5.04 0.34
N VAL A 131 -26.86 5.77 -0.58
CA VAL A 131 -27.49 6.75 -1.46
C VAL A 131 -27.60 6.12 -2.84
N TYR A 132 -28.82 5.90 -3.34
CA TYR A 132 -29.03 5.12 -4.57
C TYR A 132 -30.06 5.77 -5.49
N LEU A 133 -29.84 5.61 -6.79
CA LEU A 133 -30.73 6.06 -7.84
C LEU A 133 -31.79 4.99 -8.11
N ARG A 134 -33.06 5.38 -8.10
CA ARG A 134 -34.16 4.48 -8.50
C ARG A 134 -35.26 5.24 -9.21
N ASN A 135 -35.59 4.80 -10.41
CA ASN A 135 -36.58 5.44 -11.29
C ASN A 135 -36.28 6.93 -11.53
N GLY A 136 -35.01 7.29 -11.72
CA GLY A 136 -34.58 8.67 -11.95
C GLY A 136 -34.59 9.58 -10.71
N ALA A 137 -34.85 9.05 -9.51
CA ALA A 137 -34.81 9.81 -8.26
C ALA A 137 -33.79 9.21 -7.28
N TRP A 138 -32.93 10.06 -6.73
CA TRP A 138 -31.99 9.68 -5.67
C TRP A 138 -32.71 9.50 -4.34
N LYS A 139 -32.34 8.45 -3.62
CA LYS A 139 -32.91 8.07 -2.32
C LYS A 139 -31.79 7.67 -1.37
N ALA A 140 -32.01 7.89 -0.07
CA ALA A 140 -31.15 7.32 0.96
C ALA A 140 -31.83 6.12 1.62
N ARG A 141 -31.08 5.06 1.93
CA ARG A 141 -31.52 3.89 2.69
C ARG A 141 -30.64 3.73 3.92
N ALA A 142 -31.28 3.49 5.05
CA ALA A 142 -30.60 3.05 6.27
C ALA A 142 -30.33 1.55 6.18
N VAL A 143 -29.07 1.14 6.25
CA VAL A 143 -28.68 -0.28 6.15
C VAL A 143 -28.35 -0.83 7.52
N GLY A 144 -27.22 -0.42 8.09
CA GLY A 144 -26.77 -0.87 9.41
C GLY A 144 -26.26 -2.31 9.39
N GLN A 145 -25.57 -2.70 8.32
CA GLN A 145 -24.99 -4.04 8.16
C GLN A 145 -23.52 -4.02 8.61
N GLY A 146 -23.22 -4.76 9.67
CA GLY A 146 -21.86 -4.94 10.14
C GLY A 146 -21.10 -6.01 9.36
N TYR A 147 -19.77 -5.88 9.32
CA TYR A 147 -18.83 -6.80 8.70
C TYR A 147 -17.78 -7.23 9.71
N ALA A 148 -17.76 -8.53 10.03
CA ALA A 148 -16.78 -9.14 10.93
C ALA A 148 -15.35 -9.09 10.37
N ASN A 149 -15.21 -9.12 9.04
CA ASN A 149 -13.94 -9.04 8.34
C ASN A 149 -13.50 -7.59 8.06
N GLY A 150 -14.07 -6.62 8.78
CA GLY A 150 -13.70 -5.21 8.65
C GLY A 150 -14.00 -4.59 7.31
N LEU A 151 -13.32 -3.47 7.03
CA LEU A 151 -13.49 -2.71 5.80
C LEU A 151 -13.08 -3.56 4.60
N ALA A 152 -12.16 -4.51 4.79
CA ALA A 152 -11.79 -5.50 3.80
C ALA A 152 -12.94 -6.40 3.34
N GLY A 153 -13.82 -6.82 4.26
CA GLY A 153 -15.04 -7.56 3.92
C GLY A 153 -15.99 -6.74 3.07
N ILE A 154 -16.17 -5.46 3.42
CA ILE A 154 -17.03 -4.53 2.67
C ILE A 154 -16.48 -4.29 1.27
N ALA A 155 -15.18 -4.00 1.19
CA ALA A 155 -14.47 -3.81 -0.06
C ALA A 155 -14.64 -5.01 -0.99
N THR A 156 -14.39 -6.22 -0.49
CA THR A 156 -14.51 -7.47 -1.26
C THR A 156 -15.92 -7.66 -1.84
N ASP A 157 -16.95 -7.45 -1.02
CA ASP A 157 -18.35 -7.58 -1.44
C ASP A 157 -18.71 -6.58 -2.55
N PHE A 158 -18.13 -5.39 -2.52
CA PHE A 158 -18.31 -4.33 -3.52
C PHE A 158 -17.24 -4.32 -4.64
N GLY A 159 -16.39 -5.36 -4.72
CA GLY A 159 -15.41 -5.51 -5.81
C GLY A 159 -14.12 -4.72 -5.66
N VAL A 160 -13.88 -4.12 -4.50
CA VAL A 160 -12.61 -3.49 -4.13
C VAL A 160 -11.72 -4.52 -3.42
N SER A 161 -10.43 -4.51 -3.73
CA SER A 161 -9.43 -5.30 -3.02
C SER A 161 -8.82 -4.44 -1.90
N VAL A 162 -9.03 -4.80 -0.64
CA VAL A 162 -8.43 -4.11 0.52
C VAL A 162 -7.60 -5.11 1.31
N GLU A 163 -6.27 -4.92 1.33
CA GLU A 163 -5.36 -5.63 2.23
C GLU A 163 -5.16 -4.80 3.51
N GLU A 164 -5.48 -5.40 4.65
CA GLU A 164 -5.22 -4.88 5.99
C GLU A 164 -3.96 -5.58 6.55
N PRO A 165 -3.09 -4.90 7.33
CA PRO A 165 -1.92 -5.55 7.93
C PRO A 165 -2.36 -6.73 8.83
N ALA A 166 -1.75 -7.89 8.62
CA ALA A 166 -2.09 -9.13 9.30
C ALA A 166 -2.14 -8.96 10.83
N GLN A 167 -3.31 -9.21 11.40
CA GLN A 167 -3.50 -9.28 12.86
C GLN A 167 -2.68 -10.47 13.40
N PRO A 168 -1.89 -10.30 14.49
CA PRO A 168 -1.07 -11.38 15.01
C PRO A 168 -1.97 -12.54 15.46
N ALA A 169 -1.74 -13.72 14.88
CA ALA A 169 -2.45 -14.94 15.25
C ALA A 169 -2.23 -15.24 16.76
N PRO A 170 -3.27 -15.69 17.49
CA PRO A 170 -3.10 -16.15 18.86
C PRO A 170 -2.13 -17.34 18.89
N VAL A 171 -1.15 -17.30 19.78
CA VAL A 171 -0.13 -18.34 19.92
C VAL A 171 -0.80 -19.64 20.38
N ALA A 172 -0.76 -20.68 19.53
CA ALA A 172 -1.24 -22.01 19.89
C ALA A 172 -0.36 -22.60 21.00
N GLN A 173 -1.00 -23.02 22.11
CA GLN A 173 -0.33 -23.76 23.18
C GLN A 173 0.06 -25.17 22.68
N PRO A 174 1.22 -25.72 23.10
CA PRO A 174 1.65 -27.06 22.68
C PRO A 174 0.70 -28.14 23.24
N PRO A 175 0.29 -29.15 22.46
CA PRO A 175 -0.53 -30.23 22.98
C PRO A 175 0.31 -31.17 23.87
N ALA A 176 -0.31 -31.61 24.97
CA ALA A 176 0.22 -32.68 25.81
C ALA A 176 0.25 -34.00 25.03
N ALA A 177 1.34 -34.75 25.20
CA ALA A 177 1.51 -36.08 24.63
C ALA A 177 0.68 -37.11 25.40
N ASP A 178 -0.02 -37.98 24.67
CA ASP A 178 -0.47 -39.26 25.20
C ASP A 178 -0.23 -40.37 24.16
N PRO A 179 0.23 -41.57 24.56
CA PRO A 179 0.71 -42.61 23.65
C PRO A 179 -0.40 -43.61 23.36
N ARG A 180 -0.50 -44.08 22.10
CA ARG A 180 -0.71 -45.50 21.72
C ARG A 180 -0.99 -45.69 20.22
N LEU A 181 -0.15 -46.55 19.64
CA LEU A 181 -0.44 -47.63 18.67
C LEU A 181 -0.92 -47.33 17.23
N ALA A 182 -0.03 -47.77 16.33
CA ALA A 182 -0.26 -48.57 15.12
C ALA A 182 -0.67 -47.86 13.80
N ALA A 183 0.21 -47.98 12.81
CA ALA A 183 -0.09 -47.80 11.39
C ALA A 183 -0.60 -49.12 10.77
N PRO A 184 -1.51 -49.03 9.78
CA PRO A 184 -1.32 -49.74 8.52
C PRO A 184 -1.54 -48.87 7.25
N GLN A 185 -1.04 -49.41 6.14
CA GLN A 185 -0.85 -48.87 4.77
C GLN A 185 -2.13 -48.57 3.93
N PRO A 186 -2.01 -47.95 2.72
CA PRO A 186 -3.01 -47.05 2.12
C PRO A 186 -3.95 -47.66 1.08
N PRO A 187 -5.11 -47.05 0.80
CA PRO A 187 -5.84 -47.20 -0.46
C PRO A 187 -5.69 -46.02 -1.42
N ALA A 188 -6.07 -46.25 -2.68
CA ALA A 188 -5.81 -45.48 -3.89
C ALA A 188 -6.34 -44.03 -3.95
N ALA A 189 -5.71 -43.25 -4.84
CA ALA A 189 -5.91 -41.82 -5.07
C ALA A 189 -7.31 -41.44 -5.61
N PRO A 190 -7.98 -40.43 -5.02
CA PRO A 190 -9.07 -39.68 -5.67
C PRO A 190 -8.51 -38.56 -6.59
N PRO A 191 -9.33 -38.03 -7.52
CA PRO A 191 -8.90 -37.02 -8.50
C PRO A 191 -8.57 -35.66 -7.84
N MET A 192 -7.65 -34.92 -8.46
CA MET A 192 -7.18 -33.62 -7.98
C MET A 192 -8.32 -32.59 -7.82
N PRO A 193 -8.41 -31.87 -6.69
CA PRO A 193 -9.24 -30.68 -6.60
C PRO A 193 -8.65 -29.53 -7.44
N PRO A 194 -9.49 -28.63 -7.98
CA PRO A 194 -9.03 -27.44 -8.70
C PRO A 194 -8.23 -26.52 -7.78
N MET A 195 -7.20 -25.90 -8.36
CA MET A 195 -6.30 -24.95 -7.72
C MET A 195 -7.09 -23.78 -7.10
N PRO A 196 -6.82 -23.37 -5.84
CA PRO A 196 -7.45 -22.19 -5.24
C PRO A 196 -7.05 -20.89 -5.96
N PRO A 197 -7.96 -19.91 -6.08
CA PRO A 197 -7.67 -18.60 -6.67
C PRO A 197 -6.71 -17.78 -5.79
N ALA A 198 -5.85 -17.00 -6.45
CA ALA A 198 -4.87 -16.11 -5.82
C ALA A 198 -5.54 -15.02 -4.95
N PRO A 199 -4.93 -14.62 -3.82
CA PRO A 199 -5.45 -13.52 -2.99
C PRO A 199 -5.21 -12.16 -3.67
N PRO A 200 -6.13 -11.18 -3.53
CA PRO A 200 -6.01 -9.86 -4.14
C PRO A 200 -5.18 -8.89 -3.29
N ALA A 201 -4.48 -7.99 -3.99
CA ALA A 201 -3.41 -7.10 -3.50
C ALA A 201 -3.91 -5.76 -2.92
N ALA A 202 -3.12 -5.21 -1.98
CA ALA A 202 -3.19 -3.89 -1.36
C ALA A 202 -3.07 -2.77 -2.38
N THR A 203 -3.77 -1.65 -2.12
CA THR A 203 -3.41 -0.36 -2.69
C THR A 203 -3.59 0.77 -1.67
N GLY A 204 -2.48 1.17 -1.03
CA GLY A 204 -2.18 2.57 -0.78
C GLY A 204 -1.10 2.99 -1.78
N LYS A 205 -1.50 3.34 -3.01
CA LYS A 205 -0.58 3.60 -4.13
C LYS A 205 -0.60 5.07 -4.50
N ILE A 206 0.53 5.75 -4.36
CA ILE A 206 0.77 7.05 -5.00
C ILE A 206 0.86 6.79 -6.51
N ASN A 207 0.14 7.54 -7.34
CA ASN A 207 0.10 7.32 -8.79
C ASN A 207 1.07 8.25 -9.54
N LEU A 208 1.75 7.72 -10.55
CA LEU A 208 2.93 8.31 -11.22
C LEU A 208 2.56 9.30 -12.36
N ASP A 209 1.44 10.02 -12.23
CA ASP A 209 0.84 10.81 -13.31
C ASP A 209 1.16 12.32 -13.26
N LYS A 210 1.91 12.77 -12.25
CA LYS A 210 2.30 14.19 -12.11
C LYS A 210 3.79 14.25 -11.84
N GLY A 211 4.53 14.85 -12.78
CA GLY A 211 5.99 14.84 -12.80
C GLY A 211 6.65 15.19 -11.46
N ARG A 212 7.86 14.63 -11.28
CA ARG A 212 8.66 14.64 -10.04
C ARG A 212 7.87 14.13 -8.84
N VAL A 213 7.72 12.81 -8.76
CA VAL A 213 7.32 12.14 -7.52
C VAL A 213 8.56 12.08 -6.60
N SER A 214 8.62 12.96 -5.60
CA SER A 214 9.61 12.85 -4.53
C SER A 214 9.00 12.02 -3.40
N LEU A 215 9.31 10.71 -3.38
CA LEU A 215 8.80 9.82 -2.34
C LEU A 215 9.50 10.09 -1.01
N GLN A 216 8.69 10.25 0.03
CA GLN A 216 9.17 10.31 1.40
C GLN A 216 9.39 8.89 1.96
N LYS A 217 10.18 8.79 3.03
CA LYS A 217 10.40 7.54 3.77
C LYS A 217 9.06 6.86 4.10
N ASN A 218 8.97 5.56 3.80
CA ASN A 218 7.81 4.68 3.92
C ASN A 218 6.66 4.91 2.93
N GLN A 219 6.85 5.70 1.87
CA GLN A 219 5.85 5.83 0.81
C GLN A 219 5.99 4.72 -0.24
N THR A 220 4.85 4.17 -0.68
CA THR A 220 4.76 3.14 -1.71
C THR A 220 4.09 3.67 -2.96
N VAL A 221 4.63 3.27 -4.11
CA VAL A 221 4.09 3.57 -5.43
C VAL A 221 4.08 2.30 -6.27
N SER A 222 3.02 2.11 -7.05
CA SER A 222 3.04 1.11 -8.11
C SER A 222 3.87 1.62 -9.27
N LEU A 223 4.72 0.76 -9.82
CA LEU A 223 5.47 1.07 -11.04
C LEU A 223 4.61 0.87 -12.31
N VAL A 224 3.28 0.94 -12.19
CA VAL A 224 2.32 0.91 -13.29
C VAL A 224 1.77 2.32 -13.51
N LYS A 225 2.07 2.90 -14.68
CA LYS A 225 1.58 4.22 -15.07
C LYS A 225 0.26 4.06 -15.84
N GLY A 226 -0.77 4.82 -15.46
CA GLY A 226 -2.15 4.67 -15.93
C GLY A 226 -2.31 4.38 -17.43
N GLY A 227 -2.54 3.11 -17.78
CA GLY A 227 -2.83 2.66 -19.14
C GLY A 227 -1.64 2.64 -20.13
N ALA A 228 -0.41 2.88 -19.68
CA ALA A 228 0.82 2.85 -20.50
C ALA A 228 1.72 1.66 -20.07
N PRO A 229 2.67 1.17 -20.91
CA PRO A 229 3.34 -0.09 -20.64
C PRO A 229 4.16 -0.03 -19.35
N LEU A 230 4.11 -1.13 -18.59
CA LEU A 230 4.86 -1.43 -17.38
C LEU A 230 6.25 -0.78 -17.38
N LEU A 231 6.68 -0.16 -16.28
CA LEU A 231 8.09 0.16 -16.05
C LEU A 231 8.89 -1.14 -16.22
N SER A 232 9.54 -1.27 -17.38
CA SER A 232 10.27 -2.47 -17.75
C SER A 232 11.67 -2.47 -17.16
N LYS A 233 12.23 -1.28 -16.90
CA LYS A 233 13.58 -1.09 -16.41
C LYS A 233 13.66 0.04 -15.39
N VAL A 234 14.31 -0.23 -14.27
CA VAL A 234 14.66 0.78 -13.27
C VAL A 234 16.18 0.88 -13.15
N GLN A 235 16.66 2.06 -12.79
CA GLN A 235 18.07 2.33 -12.61
C GLN A 235 18.29 2.98 -11.25
N MET A 236 19.14 2.37 -10.42
CA MET A 236 19.65 2.98 -9.20
C MET A 236 20.92 3.74 -9.55
N GLY A 237 20.97 5.02 -9.18
CA GLY A 237 22.16 5.85 -9.23
C GLY A 237 22.64 6.17 -7.82
N LEU A 238 23.94 6.08 -7.59
CA LEU A 238 24.62 6.49 -6.38
C LEU A 238 25.68 7.50 -6.77
N GLY A 239 25.73 8.66 -6.11
CA GLY A 239 26.77 9.66 -6.36
C GLY A 239 27.25 10.32 -5.08
N TRP A 240 28.52 10.69 -5.02
CA TRP A 240 29.15 11.39 -3.90
C TRP A 240 30.35 12.22 -4.35
N GLU A 241 30.79 13.17 -3.51
CA GLU A 241 32.03 13.89 -3.78
C GLU A 241 33.22 13.25 -3.05
N PRO A 242 34.42 13.29 -3.68
CA PRO A 242 35.64 12.82 -3.04
C PRO A 242 35.92 13.59 -1.74
N ALA A 243 36.60 12.93 -0.79
CA ALA A 243 37.00 13.59 0.45
C ALA A 243 37.95 14.76 0.18
N PHE A 244 37.58 15.99 0.59
CA PHE A 244 38.41 17.19 0.39
C PHE A 244 39.79 17.10 1.08
N ARG A 245 39.87 16.36 2.21
CA ARG A 245 41.11 16.02 2.94
C ARG A 245 40.92 14.72 3.73
N GLY A 246 41.18 13.55 3.13
CA GLY A 246 40.96 12.26 3.79
C GLY A 246 41.37 11.06 2.93
N LYS A 247 41.12 9.86 3.45
CA LYS A 247 41.18 8.61 2.66
C LYS A 247 40.04 8.61 1.64
N ASP A 248 40.27 7.93 0.51
CA ASP A 248 39.27 7.70 -0.52
C ASP A 248 37.97 7.15 0.09
N ILE A 249 36.84 7.69 -0.37
CA ILE A 249 35.50 7.30 0.07
C ILE A 249 34.97 6.34 -0.97
N ASP A 250 34.66 5.14 -0.49
CA ASP A 250 34.20 4.02 -1.29
C ASP A 250 32.77 3.67 -0.83
N LEU A 251 31.80 4.14 -1.61
CA LEU A 251 30.39 3.85 -1.41
C LEU A 251 29.94 2.85 -2.48
N ASP A 252 29.44 1.70 -2.01
CA ASP A 252 28.93 0.64 -2.86
C ASP A 252 27.41 0.76 -3.02
N ALA A 253 26.94 0.77 -4.26
CA ALA A 253 25.57 0.43 -4.60
C ALA A 253 25.41 -1.10 -4.63
N SER A 254 24.25 -1.59 -4.19
CA SER A 254 23.94 -3.02 -4.27
C SER A 254 22.45 -3.26 -4.44
N VAL A 255 22.10 -4.36 -5.11
CA VAL A 255 20.73 -4.87 -5.20
C VAL A 255 20.71 -6.32 -4.78
N ILE A 256 19.82 -6.66 -3.85
CA ILE A 256 19.66 -8.02 -3.35
C ILE A 256 18.33 -8.57 -3.86
N ALA A 257 18.38 -9.73 -4.52
CA ALA A 257 17.22 -10.43 -5.04
C ALA A 257 16.77 -11.54 -4.07
N TYR A 258 15.46 -11.63 -3.88
CA TYR A 258 14.81 -12.54 -2.95
C TYR A 258 13.69 -13.32 -3.62
N GLY A 259 13.49 -14.53 -3.12
CA GLY A 259 12.38 -15.41 -3.50
C GLY A 259 11.12 -15.20 -2.67
N PRO A 260 10.06 -15.98 -2.96
CA PRO A 260 8.74 -15.82 -2.35
C PRO A 260 8.75 -16.00 -0.84
N GLN A 261 9.67 -16.81 -0.32
CA GLN A 261 9.87 -17.05 1.11
C GLN A 261 10.89 -16.09 1.73
N ARG A 262 11.19 -14.97 1.05
CA ARG A 262 12.23 -13.99 1.44
C ARG A 262 13.62 -14.62 1.57
N ASN A 263 13.81 -15.77 0.93
CA ASN A 263 15.10 -16.42 0.82
C ASN A 263 15.98 -15.63 -0.16
N HIS A 264 17.24 -15.45 0.22
CA HIS A 264 18.23 -14.84 -0.66
C HIS A 264 18.41 -15.70 -1.92
N ILE A 265 18.22 -15.09 -3.09
CA ILE A 265 18.51 -15.71 -4.40
C ILE A 265 19.91 -15.30 -4.83
N ASP A 266 20.15 -13.99 -4.93
CA ASP A 266 21.44 -13.46 -5.38
C ASP A 266 21.62 -11.99 -4.98
N SER A 267 22.85 -11.47 -5.09
CA SER A 267 23.17 -10.06 -4.84
C SER A 267 24.08 -9.51 -5.94
N CYS A 268 23.69 -8.37 -6.51
CA CYS A 268 24.50 -7.59 -7.45
C CYS A 268 25.19 -6.46 -6.71
N TYR A 269 26.50 -6.37 -6.87
CA TYR A 269 27.40 -5.39 -6.24
C TYR A 269 28.71 -5.35 -7.04
N PHE A 270 29.66 -4.48 -6.69
CA PHE A 270 30.95 -4.32 -7.39
C PHE A 270 31.69 -5.66 -7.68
N GLY A 271 31.65 -6.61 -6.73
CA GLY A 271 32.29 -7.93 -6.88
C GLY A 271 31.49 -8.94 -7.71
N LYS A 272 30.24 -8.63 -8.07
CA LYS A 272 29.35 -9.45 -8.89
C LYS A 272 28.45 -8.57 -9.76
N LEU A 273 29.03 -8.09 -10.87
CA LEU A 273 28.45 -7.07 -11.75
C LEU A 273 27.20 -7.51 -12.51
N SER A 274 26.86 -8.79 -12.52
CA SER A 274 25.65 -9.26 -13.18
C SER A 274 25.11 -10.52 -12.53
N ILE A 275 23.79 -10.52 -12.29
CA ILE A 275 23.07 -11.65 -11.67
C ILE A 275 21.78 -11.93 -12.45
N VAL A 276 21.13 -13.05 -12.12
CA VAL A 276 19.77 -13.35 -12.59
C VAL A 276 19.69 -13.31 -14.13
N ASN A 277 20.60 -14.05 -14.79
CA ASN A 277 20.72 -14.11 -16.27
C ASN A 277 20.89 -12.74 -16.95
N GLY A 278 21.52 -11.79 -16.26
CA GLY A 278 21.78 -10.45 -16.77
C GLY A 278 20.59 -9.51 -16.72
N ALA A 279 19.52 -9.87 -16.01
CA ALA A 279 18.41 -8.96 -15.71
C ALA A 279 18.84 -7.83 -14.77
N ILE A 280 19.81 -8.09 -13.88
CA ILE A 280 20.39 -7.06 -13.00
C ILE A 280 21.87 -6.90 -13.37
N LYS A 281 22.29 -5.65 -13.55
CA LYS A 281 23.66 -5.29 -13.96
C LYS A 281 24.16 -4.07 -13.18
N HIS A 282 25.41 -4.15 -12.74
CA HIS A 282 26.16 -3.04 -12.15
C HIS A 282 27.06 -2.42 -13.21
N SER A 283 27.27 -1.10 -13.18
CA SER A 283 28.15 -0.36 -14.10
C SER A 283 29.64 -0.62 -13.89
N GLY A 284 30.01 -1.27 -12.79
CA GLY A 284 31.37 -1.28 -12.26
C GLY A 284 31.48 -0.49 -10.96
N ASP A 285 32.63 -0.65 -10.32
CA ASP A 285 33.01 -0.03 -9.05
C ASP A 285 33.58 1.38 -9.28
N ASN A 286 33.16 2.35 -8.48
CA ASN A 286 33.80 3.67 -8.41
C ASN A 286 34.38 3.90 -7.01
N LEU A 287 35.71 3.87 -6.91
CA LEU A 287 36.40 3.93 -5.63
C LEU A 287 36.60 5.35 -5.08
N THR A 288 36.30 6.40 -5.87
CA THR A 288 36.70 7.78 -5.55
C THR A 288 35.56 8.78 -5.55
N GLY A 289 34.48 8.52 -6.29
CA GLY A 289 33.43 9.52 -6.56
C GLY A 289 33.90 10.62 -7.53
N GLU A 290 34.96 10.36 -8.31
CA GLU A 290 35.48 11.34 -9.24
C GLU A 290 34.61 11.38 -10.50
N GLY A 291 33.83 12.45 -10.65
CA GLY A 291 32.92 12.62 -11.76
C GLY A 291 31.79 13.59 -11.44
N GLY A 292 30.86 13.75 -12.38
CA GLY A 292 29.60 14.44 -12.15
C GLY A 292 28.45 13.51 -12.47
N GLY A 293 27.45 13.44 -11.59
CA GLY A 293 26.28 12.57 -11.78
C GLY A 293 26.29 11.36 -10.87
N ASP A 294 25.82 10.22 -11.38
CA ASP A 294 25.81 8.95 -10.66
C ASP A 294 27.17 8.26 -10.88
N ASP A 295 27.93 8.07 -9.80
CA ASP A 295 29.23 7.40 -9.76
C ASP A 295 29.09 5.90 -9.94
N GLU A 296 28.06 5.30 -9.35
CA GLU A 296 27.68 3.90 -9.55
C GLU A 296 26.24 3.76 -9.99
N VAL A 297 26.01 2.81 -10.89
CA VAL A 297 24.72 2.58 -11.49
C VAL A 297 24.37 1.10 -11.49
N ILE A 298 23.19 0.75 -10.97
CA ILE A 298 22.61 -0.58 -11.11
C ILE A 298 21.35 -0.52 -11.96
N THR A 299 21.36 -1.22 -13.09
CA THR A 299 20.19 -1.37 -13.96
C THR A 299 19.49 -2.69 -13.68
N VAL A 300 18.18 -2.64 -13.49
CA VAL A 300 17.32 -3.81 -13.31
C VAL A 300 16.26 -3.83 -14.40
N ASP A 301 16.23 -4.91 -15.18
CA ASP A 301 15.19 -5.23 -16.16
C ASP A 301 14.12 -6.10 -15.50
N LEU A 302 13.07 -5.46 -15.01
CA LEU A 302 11.95 -6.07 -14.31
C LEU A 302 11.18 -7.07 -15.20
N GLY A 303 11.19 -6.85 -16.51
CA GLY A 303 10.55 -7.74 -17.49
C GLY A 303 11.34 -9.03 -17.75
N ARG A 304 12.64 -9.05 -17.44
CA ARG A 304 13.53 -10.21 -17.62
C ARG A 304 13.80 -10.98 -16.33
N LEU A 305 13.25 -10.55 -15.20
CA LEU A 305 13.41 -11.26 -13.94
C LEU A 305 12.66 -12.61 -13.99
N PRO A 306 13.32 -13.72 -13.60
CA PRO A 306 12.68 -15.00 -13.36
C PRO A 306 11.51 -14.88 -12.40
N GLN A 307 10.52 -15.76 -12.56
CA GLN A 307 9.31 -15.77 -11.70
C GLN A 307 9.62 -16.05 -10.23
N GLU A 308 10.74 -16.73 -9.95
CA GLU A 308 11.23 -16.95 -8.59
C GLU A 308 11.70 -15.68 -7.89
N VAL A 309 12.03 -14.60 -8.61
CA VAL A 309 12.41 -13.31 -7.99
C VAL A 309 11.15 -12.50 -7.72
N THR A 310 10.79 -12.38 -6.44
CA THR A 310 9.59 -11.67 -5.99
C THR A 310 9.91 -10.43 -5.16
N GLY A 311 11.15 -10.27 -4.72
CA GLY A 311 11.59 -9.11 -3.94
C GLY A 311 12.96 -8.63 -4.36
N LEU A 312 13.14 -7.32 -4.45
CA LEU A 312 14.42 -6.66 -4.62
C LEU A 312 14.59 -5.61 -3.53
N VAL A 313 15.79 -5.50 -2.96
CA VAL A 313 16.13 -4.40 -2.04
C VAL A 313 17.38 -3.71 -2.52
N PHE A 314 17.29 -2.38 -2.67
CA PHE A 314 18.35 -1.49 -3.10
C PHE A 314 19.05 -0.93 -1.86
N THR A 315 20.36 -1.13 -1.77
CA THR A 315 21.15 -0.76 -0.61
C THR A 315 22.39 0.04 -1.00
N VAL A 316 22.80 0.96 -0.14
CA VAL A 316 24.10 1.63 -0.24
C VAL A 316 24.90 1.30 1.01
N ASN A 317 26.17 0.95 0.84
CA ASN A 317 27.08 0.67 1.94
C ASN A 317 28.37 1.47 1.78
N SER A 318 28.97 1.87 2.89
CA SER A 318 30.33 2.39 2.92
C SER A 318 31.30 1.24 3.17
N PHE A 319 31.99 0.81 2.13
CA PHE A 319 32.97 -0.29 2.22
C PHE A 319 34.11 0.10 3.14
N SER A 320 34.63 1.30 2.93
CA SER A 320 35.74 1.88 3.69
C SER A 320 35.36 2.27 5.13
N GLY A 321 34.07 2.28 5.46
CA GLY A 321 33.55 2.34 6.83
C GLY A 321 33.29 3.77 7.35
N GLN A 322 33.43 4.77 6.50
CA GLN A 322 33.00 6.14 6.77
C GLN A 322 31.50 6.17 7.02
N LYS A 323 31.06 7.03 7.93
CA LYS A 323 29.64 7.28 8.16
C LYS A 323 29.10 8.24 7.10
N PHE A 324 27.82 8.18 6.78
CA PHE A 324 27.21 9.14 5.84
C PHE A 324 27.29 10.61 6.31
N THR A 325 27.54 10.85 7.60
CA THR A 325 27.85 12.18 8.15
C THR A 325 29.22 12.73 7.72
N GLU A 326 30.10 11.87 7.20
CA GLU A 326 31.49 12.20 6.83
C GLU A 326 31.67 12.30 5.31
N VAL A 327 30.63 11.99 4.52
CA VAL A 327 30.66 12.03 3.05
C VAL A 327 29.94 13.26 2.55
N ALA A 328 30.62 14.05 1.70
CA ALA A 328 30.07 15.26 1.11
C ALA A 328 29.24 14.94 -0.14
N LYS A 329 28.09 15.62 -0.26
CA LYS A 329 27.16 15.52 -1.40
C LYS A 329 26.80 14.09 -1.83
N ALA A 330 26.87 13.14 -0.90
CA ALA A 330 26.37 11.79 -1.11
C ALA A 330 24.86 11.81 -1.29
N TYR A 331 24.40 11.14 -2.33
CA TYR A 331 22.99 10.90 -2.63
C TYR A 331 22.83 9.54 -3.30
N CYS A 332 21.63 9.01 -3.22
CA CYS A 332 21.23 7.88 -4.03
C CYS A 332 19.82 8.10 -4.56
N ARG A 333 19.54 7.58 -5.76
CA ARG A 333 18.24 7.73 -6.41
C ARG A 333 17.84 6.48 -7.18
N LEU A 334 16.54 6.31 -7.36
CA LEU A 334 15.98 5.36 -8.33
C LEU A 334 15.30 6.16 -9.43
N VAL A 335 15.57 5.81 -10.68
CA VAL A 335 14.99 6.45 -11.86
C VAL A 335 14.35 5.41 -12.77
N ASP A 336 13.32 5.82 -13.50
CA ASP A 336 12.82 5.09 -14.65
C ASP A 336 13.88 5.14 -15.77
N ALA A 337 14.41 3.98 -16.19
CA ALA A 337 15.45 3.94 -17.20
C ALA A 337 14.95 4.31 -18.61
N ALA A 338 13.64 4.26 -18.86
CA ALA A 338 13.06 4.61 -20.16
C ALA A 338 12.85 6.12 -20.31
N SER A 339 12.30 6.77 -19.27
CA SER A 339 11.99 8.20 -19.30
C SER A 339 13.07 9.09 -18.67
N GLY A 340 13.96 8.52 -17.85
CA GLY A 340 14.89 9.27 -17.01
C GLY A 340 14.22 9.97 -15.83
N GLU A 341 12.93 9.72 -15.58
CA GLU A 341 12.19 10.32 -14.47
C GLU A 341 12.70 9.77 -13.14
N GLU A 342 13.03 10.68 -12.21
CA GLU A 342 13.45 10.32 -10.86
C GLU A 342 12.23 9.90 -10.02
N LEU A 343 12.23 8.64 -9.57
CA LEU A 343 11.16 8.02 -8.79
C LEU A 343 11.34 8.27 -7.29
N VAL A 344 12.58 8.20 -6.83
CA VAL A 344 12.96 8.51 -5.45
C VAL A 344 14.38 9.00 -5.40
N ARG A 345 14.67 9.93 -4.48
CA ARG A 345 16.00 10.40 -4.18
C ARG A 345 16.16 10.57 -2.67
N PHE A 346 17.28 10.11 -2.16
CA PHE A 346 17.72 10.32 -0.79
C PHE A 346 19.05 11.05 -0.79
N ASP A 347 19.09 12.20 -0.11
CA ASP A 347 20.35 12.85 0.20
C ASP A 347 20.93 12.19 1.46
N LEU A 348 22.11 11.58 1.32
CA LEU A 348 22.78 10.83 2.38
C LEU A 348 23.72 11.72 3.21
N THR A 349 24.12 12.86 2.65
CA THR A 349 25.00 13.83 3.31
C THR A 349 24.42 14.29 4.64
N GLY A 350 25.11 14.00 5.74
CA GLY A 350 24.67 14.45 7.06
C GLY A 350 23.42 13.75 7.58
N ALA A 351 23.02 12.62 6.99
CA ALA A 351 21.83 11.88 7.37
C ALA A 351 21.97 11.18 8.74
N GLU A 352 22.31 9.89 8.77
CA GLU A 352 22.57 9.17 10.02
C GLU A 352 24.03 8.74 10.11
N ALA A 353 24.54 8.66 11.35
CA ALA A 353 25.90 8.22 11.67
C ALA A 353 26.10 6.69 11.52
N GLN A 354 25.60 6.15 10.40
CA GLN A 354 25.59 4.74 10.03
C GLN A 354 26.41 4.51 8.75
N THR A 355 26.72 3.24 8.47
CA THR A 355 27.58 2.82 7.35
C THR A 355 26.81 2.16 6.21
N GLY A 356 25.51 1.96 6.36
CA GLY A 356 24.66 1.36 5.34
C GLY A 356 23.24 1.89 5.39
N VAL A 357 22.55 1.83 4.26
CA VAL A 357 21.16 2.27 4.13
C VAL A 357 20.41 1.35 3.16
N MET A 358 19.20 0.94 3.55
CA MET A 358 18.22 0.37 2.63
C MET A 358 17.42 1.52 2.06
N MET A 359 17.62 1.78 0.77
CA MET A 359 17.01 2.91 0.07
C MET A 359 15.56 2.61 -0.23
N ALA A 360 15.31 1.54 -0.96
CA ALA A 360 14.00 1.18 -1.47
C ALA A 360 13.90 -0.33 -1.63
N LYS A 361 12.67 -0.84 -1.57
CA LYS A 361 12.35 -2.21 -1.91
C LYS A 361 11.37 -2.24 -3.07
N LEU A 362 11.52 -3.22 -3.93
CA LEU A 362 10.58 -3.56 -5.00
C LEU A 362 9.98 -4.93 -4.68
N ILE A 363 8.66 -5.00 -4.58
CA ILE A 363 7.93 -6.25 -4.33
C ILE A 363 7.07 -6.54 -5.55
N LYS A 364 7.19 -7.78 -6.05
CA LYS A 364 6.33 -8.28 -7.11
C LYS A 364 5.00 -8.71 -6.50
N GLN A 365 3.94 -8.04 -6.91
CA GLN A 365 2.57 -8.35 -6.53
C GLN A 365 2.08 -9.60 -7.25
N PHE A 366 1.03 -10.23 -6.71
CA PHE A 366 0.39 -11.39 -7.35
C PHE A 366 -0.14 -11.08 -8.75
N SER A 367 -0.50 -9.82 -9.02
CA SER A 367 -0.86 -9.32 -10.35
C SER A 367 0.29 -9.35 -11.36
N GLY A 368 1.53 -9.58 -10.91
CA GLY A 368 2.75 -9.50 -11.71
C GLY A 368 3.35 -8.08 -11.77
N GLU A 369 2.65 -7.09 -11.22
CA GLU A 369 3.13 -5.72 -11.11
C GLU A 369 4.22 -5.58 -10.05
N TRP A 370 5.12 -4.62 -10.23
CA TRP A 370 6.12 -4.27 -9.22
C TRP A 370 5.68 -3.03 -8.45
N GLU A 371 5.68 -3.13 -7.13
CA GLU A 371 5.50 -2.00 -6.24
C GLU A 371 6.83 -1.60 -5.62
N MET A 372 7.10 -0.31 -5.61
CA MET A 372 8.27 0.26 -4.95
C MET A 372 7.87 0.95 -3.66
N THR A 373 8.54 0.60 -2.56
CA THR A 373 8.46 1.34 -1.29
C THR A 373 9.80 2.03 -1.02
N ALA A 374 9.77 3.34 -0.81
CA ALA A 374 10.90 4.12 -0.32
C ALA A 374 11.11 3.82 1.18
N MET A 375 12.32 3.44 1.58
CA MET A 375 12.62 2.98 2.94
C MET A 375 13.46 3.96 3.75
N GLY A 376 14.59 4.43 3.21
CA GLY A 376 15.51 5.32 3.94
C GLY A 376 15.90 4.80 5.34
N THR A 377 16.10 3.49 5.49
CA THR A 377 16.40 2.85 6.79
C THR A 377 17.89 2.61 6.91
N PHE A 378 18.52 3.27 7.88
CA PHE A 378 19.96 3.17 8.10
C PHE A 378 20.31 1.97 8.99
N ILE A 379 21.38 1.26 8.62
CA ILE A 379 21.86 0.05 9.28
C ILE A 379 23.38 0.13 9.46
N LYS A 380 23.86 -0.38 10.59
CA LYS A 380 25.29 -0.62 10.82
C LYS A 380 25.76 -1.86 10.06
N SER A 381 25.98 -1.73 8.75
CA SER A 381 26.62 -2.75 7.92
C SER A 381 27.55 -2.09 6.90
N ARG A 382 28.65 -2.75 6.59
CA ARG A 382 29.67 -2.29 5.63
C ARG A 382 29.70 -3.12 4.34
N THR A 383 28.85 -4.14 4.25
CA THR A 383 28.84 -5.07 3.11
C THR A 383 27.42 -5.46 2.76
N VAL A 384 27.18 -5.76 1.48
CA VAL A 384 25.91 -6.32 1.01
C VAL A 384 25.53 -7.59 1.76
N ARG A 385 26.50 -8.45 2.11
CA ARG A 385 26.26 -9.68 2.90
C ARG A 385 25.63 -9.40 4.26
N GLY A 386 26.08 -8.34 4.93
CA GLY A 386 25.48 -7.89 6.19
C GLY A 386 24.09 -7.27 6.03
N MET A 387 23.74 -6.84 4.82
CA MET A 387 22.42 -6.30 4.50
C MET A 387 21.38 -7.38 4.15
N VAL A 388 21.81 -8.59 3.74
CA VAL A 388 20.90 -9.66 3.26
C VAL A 388 19.81 -9.99 4.27
N LYS A 389 20.14 -10.16 5.56
CA LYS A 389 19.14 -10.51 6.57
C LYS A 389 18.20 -9.34 6.90
N PRO A 390 18.69 -8.14 7.24
CA PRO A 390 17.82 -6.99 7.45
C PRO A 390 16.92 -6.63 6.26
N ALA A 391 17.44 -6.78 5.03
CA ALA A 391 16.66 -6.53 3.82
C ALA A 391 15.59 -7.61 3.59
N ALA A 392 15.83 -8.87 3.97
CA ALA A 392 14.80 -9.90 3.97
C ALA A 392 13.67 -9.61 4.98
N GLU A 393 14.01 -9.07 6.16
CA GLU A 393 13.03 -8.69 7.19
C GLU A 393 12.18 -7.49 6.76
N ALA A 394 12.67 -6.69 5.81
CA ALA A 394 11.99 -5.50 5.31
C ALA A 394 11.07 -5.76 4.10
N LEU A 395 11.25 -6.86 3.37
CA LEU A 395 10.25 -7.42 2.45
C LEU A 395 9.09 -8.00 3.27
#